data_AF-A5K682-F1
#
_entry.id   AF-A5K682-F1
#
_cell.length_a   1.000
_cell.length_b   1.000
_cell.length_c   1.000
_cell.angle_alpha   90.00
_cell.angle_beta   90.00
_cell.angle_gamma   90.00
#
_symmetry.space_group_name_H-M   'P 1'
#
loop_
_entity.id
_entity.type
_entity.pdbx_description
1 polymer ?
#
loop_
_entity_poly.entity_id
_entity_poly.type
_entity_poly.pdbx_seq_one_letter_code
_entity_poly.pdbx_strand_id
1 'polypeptide(L)'
;MELDKHQNDSTSQSNFLSKLNIQGKDHILSDISEDFLMALIYISLFMFTCYILLSMSYYLSVNKKKKDMYDSIGAVYFDQKLIKKSEELKRYAWENWMARLELDWKHFDNSIKSKKEKWLEERVHSWEEWLKQIEDKWEHYNAHMDMSYKFYIFKISSAWNQSHWEQWAKAELKYFIDREWHNWVYQNEQHLNNWITNEWSEWKNHIIAAWLTKNWKLSENAYWEKMAKKKWVKSLFRVVRKNWLKWKERIDREFQQWDEWVVGKQHLYTNNHEWDAWVKWKTDKYALVKEVRKSFVTKWVTEKQWRAWVEERHNLIQQEKYRMGIWGDPQMGRTVPTWGGGPSTV
;
A
#
# COMPACT_ATOMS: atom_id res chain seq x y z
N MET A 1 -57.97 70.88 -20.18
CA MET A 1 -56.59 71.09 -19.68
C MET A 1 -55.76 69.98 -20.30
N GLU A 2 -55.43 70.14 -21.59
CA GLU A 2 -54.19 70.79 -22.10
C GLU A 2 -52.97 69.93 -21.75
N LEU A 3 -52.42 69.21 -22.75
CA LEU A 3 -51.26 69.62 -23.61
C LEU A 3 -49.94 69.35 -22.85
N ASP A 4 -48.92 68.71 -23.40
CA ASP A 4 -48.26 68.95 -24.69
C ASP A 4 -47.34 67.74 -25.05
N LYS A 5 -47.31 67.28 -26.31
CA LYS A 5 -46.23 67.44 -27.33
C LYS A 5 -44.97 66.57 -27.21
N HIS A 6 -44.77 65.72 -28.23
CA HIS A 6 -43.80 65.87 -29.34
C HIS A 6 -43.72 64.50 -30.06
N GLN A 7 -44.06 64.32 -31.34
CA GLN A 7 -43.60 64.89 -32.62
C GLN A 7 -42.71 63.89 -33.37
N ASN A 8 -43.17 63.54 -34.58
CA ASN A 8 -42.48 63.10 -35.81
C ASN A 8 -41.41 61.99 -35.75
N ASP A 9 -41.59 60.92 -36.52
CA ASP A 9 -41.12 60.96 -37.92
C ASP A 9 -41.70 59.82 -38.77
N SER A 10 -42.22 60.22 -39.93
CA SER A 10 -42.58 59.37 -41.06
C SER A 10 -41.41 59.29 -42.03
N THR A 11 -41.39 58.23 -42.84
CA THR A 11 -41.10 58.20 -44.29
C THR A 11 -40.06 57.15 -44.71
N SER A 12 -40.39 56.46 -45.81
CA SER A 12 -39.50 55.73 -46.73
C SER A 12 -39.44 54.21 -46.57
N GLN A 13 -40.51 53.51 -46.97
CA GLN A 13 -40.40 52.11 -47.41
C GLN A 13 -41.48 51.69 -48.41
N SER A 14 -41.82 52.57 -49.36
CA SER A 14 -42.74 52.24 -50.45
C SER A 14 -42.30 52.90 -51.76
N ASN A 15 -41.14 52.53 -52.32
CA ASN A 15 -40.74 52.93 -53.68
C ASN A 15 -39.58 52.14 -54.32
N PHE A 16 -39.31 50.89 -53.90
CA PHE A 16 -38.28 50.07 -54.55
C PHE A 16 -38.81 49.01 -55.53
N LEU A 17 -40.11 48.71 -55.50
CA LEU A 17 -40.74 47.71 -56.40
C LEU A 17 -41.28 48.27 -57.71
N SER A 18 -41.19 49.58 -57.96
CA SER A 18 -41.61 50.22 -59.22
C SER A 18 -40.46 50.51 -60.20
N LYS A 19 -39.24 50.01 -59.93
CA LYS A 19 -38.03 50.34 -60.73
C LYS A 19 -37.27 49.16 -61.33
N LEU A 20 -37.86 47.97 -61.40
CA LEU A 20 -37.35 46.87 -62.23
C LEU A 20 -38.10 46.84 -63.57
N ASN A 21 -37.77 47.81 -64.42
CA ASN A 21 -38.05 47.78 -65.85
C ASN A 21 -37.17 46.70 -66.50
N ILE A 22 -37.69 45.48 -66.67
CA ILE A 22 -37.07 44.44 -67.49
C ILE A 22 -37.78 44.45 -68.85
N GLN A 23 -37.40 45.42 -69.67
CA GLN A 23 -37.68 45.45 -71.09
C GLN A 23 -36.58 44.59 -71.75
N GLY A 24 -36.87 43.32 -72.02
CA GLY A 24 -35.92 42.40 -72.67
C GLY A 24 -35.94 40.94 -72.21
N LYS A 25 -37.09 40.41 -71.76
CA LYS A 25 -37.21 38.99 -71.40
C LYS A 25 -37.58 38.08 -72.58
N ASP A 26 -38.09 38.66 -73.67
CA ASP A 26 -38.65 37.89 -74.80
C ASP A 26 -37.63 37.49 -75.86
N HIS A 27 -36.35 37.90 -75.73
CA HIS A 27 -35.27 37.51 -76.64
C HIS A 27 -34.20 36.60 -76.03
N ILE A 28 -34.30 36.28 -74.73
CA ILE A 28 -33.36 35.35 -74.05
C ILE A 28 -33.89 33.91 -74.06
N LEU A 29 -35.17 33.71 -74.39
CA LEU A 29 -35.85 32.40 -74.32
C LEU A 29 -35.96 31.66 -75.65
N SER A 30 -35.58 32.25 -76.79
CA SER A 30 -35.76 31.60 -78.11
C SER A 30 -34.60 30.71 -78.56
N ASP A 31 -33.57 30.53 -77.74
CA ASP A 31 -32.39 29.71 -78.07
C ASP A 31 -32.03 28.72 -76.94
N ILE A 32 -33.05 28.29 -76.19
CA ILE A 32 -32.90 27.14 -75.30
C ILE A 32 -33.15 25.89 -76.15
N SER A 33 -32.08 25.17 -76.48
CA SER A 33 -32.19 23.90 -77.21
C SER A 33 -33.08 22.93 -76.44
N GLU A 34 -33.92 22.18 -77.15
CA GLU A 34 -34.77 21.12 -76.54
C GLU A 34 -33.93 20.13 -75.72
N ASP A 35 -32.68 19.89 -76.15
CA ASP A 35 -31.69 19.08 -75.45
C ASP A 35 -31.36 19.62 -74.04
N PHE A 36 -31.29 20.95 -73.87
CA PHE A 36 -31.02 21.58 -72.57
C PHE A 36 -32.21 21.44 -71.61
N LEU A 37 -33.44 21.57 -72.11
CA LEU A 37 -34.66 21.34 -71.32
C LEU A 37 -34.78 19.87 -70.89
N MET A 38 -34.51 18.94 -71.81
CA MET A 38 -34.48 17.51 -71.49
C MET A 38 -33.40 17.18 -70.46
N ALA A 39 -32.20 17.77 -70.58
CA ALA A 39 -31.15 17.61 -69.58
C ALA A 39 -31.58 18.12 -68.19
N LEU A 40 -32.25 19.26 -68.10
CA LEU A 40 -32.79 19.79 -66.84
C LEU A 40 -33.87 18.89 -66.23
N ILE A 41 -34.74 18.28 -67.06
CA ILE A 41 -35.74 17.31 -66.62
C ILE A 41 -35.05 16.05 -66.08
N TYR A 42 -34.05 15.51 -66.79
CA TYR A 42 -33.28 14.34 -66.33
C TYR A 42 -32.52 14.63 -65.03
N ILE A 43 -31.89 15.80 -64.90
CA ILE A 43 -31.22 16.22 -63.66
C ILE A 43 -32.23 16.32 -62.52
N SER A 44 -33.41 16.92 -62.77
CA SER A 44 -34.46 17.07 -61.75
C SER A 44 -35.00 15.71 -61.30
N LEU A 45 -35.25 14.79 -62.24
CA LEU A 45 -35.67 13.41 -61.96
C LEU A 45 -34.58 12.63 -61.22
N PHE A 46 -33.31 12.80 -61.58
CA PHE A 46 -32.18 12.20 -60.88
C PHE A 46 -32.06 12.72 -59.44
N MET A 47 -32.17 14.03 -59.23
CA MET A 47 -32.16 14.63 -57.89
C MET A 47 -33.35 14.16 -57.04
N PHE A 48 -34.53 14.02 -57.65
CA PHE A 48 -35.71 13.50 -56.98
C PHE A 48 -35.58 12.02 -56.60
N THR A 49 -35.01 11.19 -57.47
CA THR A 49 -34.74 9.77 -57.17
C THR A 49 -33.67 9.60 -56.09
N CYS A 50 -32.58 10.39 -56.14
CA CYS A 50 -31.58 10.46 -55.08
C CYS A 50 -32.19 10.88 -53.73
N TYR A 51 -33.09 11.87 -53.72
CA TYR A 51 -33.82 12.28 -52.52
C TYR A 51 -34.71 11.16 -51.97
N ILE A 52 -35.45 10.44 -52.82
CA ILE A 52 -36.28 9.30 -52.39
C ILE A 52 -35.40 8.18 -51.81
N LEU A 53 -34.29 7.83 -52.46
CA LEU A 53 -33.38 6.79 -51.97
C LEU A 53 -32.71 7.17 -50.64
N LEU A 54 -32.28 8.43 -50.48
CA LEU A 54 -31.74 8.94 -49.23
C LEU A 54 -32.80 8.97 -48.12
N SER A 55 -34.03 9.40 -48.44
CA SER A 55 -35.16 9.36 -47.52
C SER A 55 -35.48 7.93 -47.08
N MET A 56 -35.60 6.99 -48.02
CA MET A 56 -35.89 5.58 -47.73
C MET A 56 -34.78 4.91 -46.92
N SER A 57 -33.51 5.17 -47.24
CA SER A 57 -32.36 4.65 -46.47
C SER A 57 -32.32 5.24 -45.05
N TYR A 58 -32.64 6.53 -44.89
CA TYR A 58 -32.79 7.17 -43.60
C TYR A 58 -33.94 6.56 -42.78
N TYR A 59 -35.12 6.37 -43.37
CA TYR A 59 -36.27 5.74 -42.73
C TYR A 59 -35.99 4.29 -42.30
N LEU A 60 -35.33 3.49 -43.16
CA LEU A 60 -34.90 2.13 -42.83
C LEU A 60 -33.88 2.12 -41.68
N SER A 61 -32.90 3.02 -41.69
CA SER A 61 -31.90 3.16 -40.62
C SER A 61 -32.55 3.54 -39.28
N VAL A 62 -33.49 4.49 -39.29
CA VAL A 62 -34.24 4.91 -38.10
C VAL A 62 -35.12 3.78 -37.57
N ASN A 63 -35.82 3.05 -38.44
CA ASN A 63 -36.67 1.93 -38.03
C ASN A 63 -35.85 0.76 -37.48
N LYS A 64 -34.70 0.45 -38.06
CA LYS A 64 -33.75 -0.54 -37.52
C LYS A 64 -33.29 -0.14 -36.12
N LYS A 65 -32.83 1.10 -35.93
CA LYS A 65 -32.44 1.64 -34.62
C LYS A 65 -33.59 1.58 -33.60
N LYS A 66 -34.82 1.87 -34.00
CA LYS A 66 -36.01 1.76 -33.13
C LYS A 66 -36.26 0.31 -32.73
N LYS A 67 -36.21 -0.65 -33.66
CA LYS A 67 -36.36 -2.07 -33.37
C LYS A 67 -35.30 -2.57 -32.40
N ASP A 68 -34.03 -2.27 -32.66
CA ASP A 68 -32.91 -2.63 -31.78
C ASP A 68 -33.08 -2.03 -30.36
N MET A 69 -33.62 -0.81 -30.27
CA MET A 69 -33.95 -0.17 -28.99
C MET A 69 -35.08 -0.91 -28.25
N TYR A 70 -36.16 -1.30 -28.94
CA TYR A 70 -37.27 -2.04 -28.32
C TYR A 70 -36.85 -3.44 -27.86
N ASP A 71 -36.06 -4.15 -28.67
CA ASP A 71 -35.51 -5.46 -28.29
C ASP A 71 -34.58 -5.32 -27.07
N SER A 72 -33.78 -4.25 -27.02
CA SER A 72 -32.95 -3.92 -25.85
C SER A 72 -33.78 -3.59 -24.60
N ILE A 73 -34.88 -2.86 -24.74
CA ILE A 73 -35.82 -2.53 -23.65
C ILE A 73 -36.48 -3.82 -23.10
N GLY A 74 -36.88 -4.73 -23.99
CA GLY A 74 -37.46 -6.03 -23.62
C GLY A 74 -36.48 -6.90 -22.83
N ALA A 75 -35.24 -7.00 -23.30
CA ALA A 75 -34.17 -7.72 -22.60
C ALA A 75 -33.91 -7.13 -21.20
N VAL A 76 -33.80 -5.80 -21.09
CA VAL A 76 -33.64 -5.13 -19.79
C VAL A 76 -34.80 -5.43 -18.85
N TYR A 77 -36.05 -5.39 -19.32
CA TYR A 77 -37.20 -5.70 -18.47
C TYR A 77 -37.17 -7.14 -17.94
N PHE A 78 -36.78 -8.09 -18.78
CA PHE A 78 -36.61 -9.49 -18.40
C PHE A 78 -35.53 -9.65 -17.32
N ASP A 79 -34.35 -9.05 -17.52
CA ASP A 79 -33.26 -9.05 -16.53
C ASP A 79 -33.72 -8.47 -15.19
N GLN A 80 -34.45 -7.36 -15.21
CA GLN A 80 -34.96 -6.71 -13.99
C GLN A 80 -35.94 -7.61 -13.22
N LYS A 81 -36.72 -8.46 -13.91
CA LYS A 81 -37.60 -9.45 -13.27
C LYS A 81 -36.80 -10.56 -12.61
N LEU A 82 -35.73 -11.04 -13.25
CA LEU A 82 -34.83 -12.06 -12.70
C LEU A 82 -34.04 -11.55 -11.48
N ILE A 83 -33.50 -10.33 -11.57
CA ILE A 83 -32.81 -9.68 -10.45
C ILE A 83 -33.74 -9.61 -9.24
N LYS A 84 -34.97 -9.10 -9.42
CA LYS A 84 -35.94 -8.98 -8.32
C LYS A 84 -36.27 -10.33 -7.68
N LYS A 85 -36.43 -11.40 -8.47
CA LYS A 85 -36.75 -12.75 -7.96
C LYS A 85 -35.59 -13.39 -7.20
N SER A 86 -34.35 -13.04 -7.54
CA SER A 86 -33.16 -13.64 -6.93
C SER A 86 -32.70 -12.95 -5.63
N GLU A 87 -33.30 -11.81 -5.25
CA GLU A 87 -32.90 -11.03 -4.07
C GLU A 87 -32.94 -11.81 -2.76
N GLU A 88 -33.99 -12.62 -2.54
CA GLU A 88 -34.10 -13.43 -1.32
C GLU A 88 -33.01 -14.51 -1.24
N LEU A 89 -32.71 -15.16 -2.36
CA LEU A 89 -31.64 -16.16 -2.43
C LEU A 89 -30.27 -15.55 -2.12
N LYS A 90 -30.01 -14.31 -2.58
CA LYS A 90 -28.76 -13.59 -2.29
C LYS A 90 -28.65 -13.24 -0.81
N ARG A 91 -29.75 -12.84 -0.16
CA ARG A 91 -29.80 -12.62 1.29
C ARG A 91 -29.45 -13.90 2.04
N TYR A 92 -30.11 -15.03 1.73
CA TYR A 92 -29.80 -16.30 2.36
C TYR A 92 -28.36 -16.77 2.09
N ALA A 93 -27.82 -16.51 0.89
CA ALA A 93 -26.44 -16.82 0.58
C ALA A 93 -25.45 -16.04 1.47
N TRP A 94 -25.75 -14.79 1.80
CA TRP A 94 -24.95 -13.98 2.71
C TRP A 94 -25.05 -14.46 4.15
N GLU A 95 -26.26 -14.68 4.66
CA GLU A 95 -26.50 -15.18 6.02
C GLU A 95 -25.78 -16.52 6.25
N ASN A 96 -25.90 -17.44 5.29
CA ASN A 96 -25.19 -18.72 5.34
C ASN A 96 -23.67 -18.56 5.26
N TRP A 97 -23.18 -17.59 4.50
CA TRP A 97 -21.75 -17.33 4.41
C TRP A 97 -21.20 -16.75 5.73
N MET A 98 -21.90 -15.78 6.34
CA MET A 98 -21.55 -15.25 7.66
C MET A 98 -21.59 -16.34 8.76
N ALA A 99 -22.53 -17.28 8.69
CA ALA A 99 -22.58 -18.40 9.64
C ALA A 99 -21.38 -19.35 9.50
N ARG A 100 -20.96 -19.64 8.26
CA ARG A 100 -19.77 -20.48 7.99
C ARG A 100 -18.47 -19.76 8.34
N LEU A 101 -18.42 -18.45 8.09
CA LEU A 101 -17.29 -17.60 8.43
C LEU A 101 -16.89 -17.74 9.90
N GLU A 102 -17.86 -17.84 10.82
CA GLU A 102 -17.55 -17.99 12.25
C GLU A 102 -16.87 -19.34 12.55
N LEU A 103 -17.19 -20.40 11.81
CA LEU A 103 -16.51 -21.70 11.94
C LEU A 103 -15.10 -21.63 11.35
N ASP A 104 -14.95 -21.05 10.16
CA ASP A 104 -13.66 -20.87 9.50
C ASP A 104 -12.71 -20.01 10.36
N TRP A 105 -13.25 -18.96 10.99
CA TRP A 105 -12.51 -18.13 11.94
C TRP A 105 -12.03 -18.90 13.16
N LYS A 106 -12.85 -19.78 13.75
CA LYS A 106 -12.42 -20.62 14.88
C LYS A 106 -11.26 -21.54 14.51
N HIS A 107 -11.28 -22.12 13.31
CA HIS A 107 -10.17 -22.93 12.82
C HIS A 107 -8.89 -22.10 12.64
N PHE A 108 -9.02 -20.91 12.07
CA PHE A 108 -7.91 -19.96 11.94
C PHE A 108 -7.35 -19.53 13.31
N ASP A 109 -8.21 -19.11 14.25
CA ASP A 109 -7.82 -18.66 15.59
C ASP A 109 -7.09 -19.77 16.36
N ASN A 110 -7.58 -21.00 16.29
CA ASN A 110 -6.90 -22.17 16.88
C ASN A 110 -5.54 -22.44 16.23
N SER A 111 -5.43 -22.27 14.90
CA SER A 111 -4.15 -22.38 14.20
C SER A 111 -3.15 -21.32 14.69
N ILE A 112 -3.57 -20.06 14.82
CA ILE A 112 -2.72 -18.99 15.36
C ILE A 112 -2.26 -19.30 16.79
N LYS A 113 -3.16 -19.77 17.66
CA LYS A 113 -2.82 -20.16 19.04
C LYS A 113 -1.76 -21.26 19.06
N SER A 114 -1.94 -22.33 18.28
CA SER A 114 -0.96 -23.42 18.20
C SER A 114 0.38 -22.95 17.64
N LYS A 115 0.38 -22.10 16.59
CA LYS A 115 1.61 -21.53 16.04
C LYS A 115 2.31 -20.61 17.06
N LYS A 116 1.57 -19.84 17.87
CA LYS A 116 2.12 -19.01 18.96
C LYS A 116 2.84 -19.86 20.00
N GLU A 117 2.21 -20.94 20.45
CA GLU A 117 2.80 -21.88 21.41
C GLU A 117 4.12 -22.46 20.88
N LYS A 118 4.12 -22.96 19.64
CA LYS A 118 5.33 -23.46 18.99
C LYS A 118 6.41 -22.38 18.86
N TRP A 119 6.03 -21.16 18.47
CA TRP A 119 6.97 -20.04 18.39
C TRP A 119 7.64 -19.76 19.74
N LEU A 120 6.89 -19.90 20.85
CA LEU A 120 7.41 -19.71 22.21
C LEU A 120 8.35 -20.84 22.65
N GLU A 121 8.04 -22.08 22.27
CA GLU A 121 8.93 -23.24 22.50
C GLU A 121 10.28 -23.02 21.79
N GLU A 122 10.26 -22.57 20.54
CA GLU A 122 11.47 -22.24 19.77
C GLU A 122 12.29 -21.11 20.41
N ARG A 123 11.66 -20.19 21.16
CA ARG A 123 12.39 -19.15 21.89
C ARG A 123 13.27 -19.68 23.01
N VAL A 124 12.99 -20.88 23.55
CA VAL A 124 13.85 -21.47 24.58
C VAL A 124 15.25 -21.69 24.04
N HIS A 125 15.37 -22.29 22.85
CA HIS A 125 16.67 -22.52 22.21
C HIS A 125 17.34 -21.21 21.77
N SER A 126 16.59 -20.30 21.15
CA SER A 126 17.15 -19.01 20.75
C SER A 126 17.62 -18.17 21.93
N TRP A 127 17.05 -18.35 23.12
CA TRP A 127 17.50 -17.70 24.35
C TRP A 127 18.84 -18.23 24.83
N GLU A 128 19.06 -19.54 24.77
CA GLU A 128 20.35 -20.17 25.12
C GLU A 128 21.46 -19.72 24.15
N GLU A 129 21.16 -19.67 22.86
CA GLU A 129 22.08 -19.14 21.84
C GLU A 129 22.38 -17.66 22.07
N TRP A 130 21.36 -16.86 22.38
CA TRP A 130 21.54 -15.45 22.71
C TRP A 130 22.45 -15.25 23.92
N LEU A 131 22.30 -16.06 24.98
CA LEU A 131 23.20 -16.00 26.14
C LEU A 131 24.65 -16.29 25.76
N LYS A 132 24.91 -17.33 24.97
CA LYS A 132 26.26 -17.65 24.49
C LYS A 132 26.84 -16.50 23.67
N GLN A 133 26.05 -15.90 22.79
CA GLN A 133 26.49 -14.74 21.99
C GLN A 133 26.85 -13.54 22.87
N ILE A 134 26.13 -13.31 23.97
CA ILE A 134 26.49 -12.27 24.93
C ILE A 134 27.82 -12.60 25.60
N GLU A 135 28.01 -13.82 26.09
CA GLU A 135 29.26 -14.24 26.73
C GLU A 135 30.44 -14.09 25.75
N ASP A 136 30.36 -14.69 24.55
CA ASP A 136 31.40 -14.64 23.52
C ASP A 136 31.76 -13.19 23.12
N LYS A 137 30.76 -12.31 23.02
CA LYS A 137 30.95 -10.91 22.64
C LYS A 137 31.76 -10.12 23.66
N TRP A 138 31.66 -10.50 24.94
CA TRP A 138 32.29 -9.78 26.05
C TRP A 138 33.55 -10.49 26.61
N GLU A 139 33.77 -11.76 26.28
CA GLU A 139 35.00 -12.50 26.64
C GLU A 139 36.21 -12.06 25.81
N HIS A 140 36.04 -11.82 24.51
CA HIS A 140 37.12 -11.38 23.62
C HIS A 140 36.86 -10.00 23.03
N TYR A 141 37.93 -9.30 22.63
CA TYR A 141 37.80 -8.06 21.91
C TYR A 141 37.15 -8.30 20.54
N ASN A 142 35.89 -7.89 20.41
CA ASN A 142 35.13 -8.03 19.18
C ASN A 142 35.29 -6.78 18.29
N ALA A 143 35.96 -6.92 17.13
CA ALA A 143 36.15 -5.85 16.18
C ALA A 143 34.82 -5.30 15.59
N HIS A 144 33.77 -6.12 15.60
CA HIS A 144 32.40 -5.83 15.18
C HIS A 144 31.49 -5.41 16.34
N MET A 145 32.05 -5.16 17.53
CA MET A 145 31.32 -4.47 18.59
C MET A 145 30.83 -3.12 18.08
N ASP A 146 29.62 -2.74 18.45
CA ASP A 146 28.99 -1.50 17.99
C ASP A 146 29.97 -0.32 18.12
N MET A 147 30.11 0.42 17.00
CA MET A 147 31.11 1.47 16.82
C MET A 147 31.02 2.55 17.91
N SER A 148 29.81 2.79 18.44
CA SER A 148 29.57 3.76 19.51
C SER A 148 30.16 3.30 20.85
N TYR A 149 30.04 2.01 21.19
CA TYR A 149 30.65 1.45 22.41
C TYR A 149 32.16 1.35 22.29
N LYS A 150 32.64 0.92 21.11
CA LYS A 150 34.05 0.87 20.76
C LYS A 150 34.70 2.25 20.97
N PHE A 151 34.13 3.30 20.40
CA PHE A 151 34.66 4.66 20.55
C PHE A 151 34.56 5.19 21.99
N TYR A 152 33.43 4.95 22.68
CA TYR A 152 33.22 5.37 24.07
C TYR A 152 34.26 4.75 25.01
N ILE A 153 34.37 3.41 25.03
CA ILE A 153 35.30 2.67 25.88
C ILE A 153 36.74 3.06 25.53
N PHE A 154 37.07 3.22 24.24
CA PHE A 154 38.43 3.56 23.82
C PHE A 154 38.87 4.97 24.19
N LYS A 155 37.96 5.94 24.14
CA LYS A 155 38.28 7.33 24.49
C LYS A 155 38.62 7.47 25.97
N ILE A 156 37.95 6.69 26.82
CA ILE A 156 38.07 6.81 28.28
C ILE A 156 39.11 5.85 28.88
N SER A 157 39.32 4.67 28.27
CA SER A 157 40.15 3.59 28.87
C SER A 157 41.66 3.73 28.67
N SER A 158 42.14 4.69 27.88
CA SER A 158 43.57 4.86 27.59
C SER A 158 44.44 5.16 28.82
N ALA A 159 43.84 5.73 29.87
CA ALA A 159 44.52 6.05 31.14
C ALA A 159 44.00 5.20 32.33
N TRP A 160 43.22 4.15 32.06
CA TRP A 160 42.59 3.36 33.12
C TRP A 160 43.58 2.44 33.83
N ASN A 161 43.59 2.55 35.16
CA ASN A 161 44.17 1.53 36.03
C ASN A 161 43.14 0.42 36.32
N GLN A 162 43.55 -0.62 37.05
CA GLN A 162 42.69 -1.75 37.42
C GLN A 162 41.38 -1.31 38.08
N SER A 163 41.40 -0.35 39.02
CA SER A 163 40.19 0.10 39.72
C SER A 163 39.16 0.72 38.76
N HIS A 164 39.60 1.43 37.72
CA HIS A 164 38.69 2.01 36.72
C HIS A 164 38.00 0.92 35.90
N TRP A 165 38.74 -0.12 35.49
CA TRP A 165 38.17 -1.28 34.78
C TRP A 165 37.14 -2.03 35.62
N GLU A 166 37.42 -2.24 36.90
CA GLU A 166 36.48 -2.90 37.81
C GLU A 166 35.20 -2.10 38.03
N GLN A 167 35.31 -0.78 38.18
CA GLN A 167 34.15 0.11 38.32
C GLN A 167 33.31 0.14 37.04
N TRP A 168 33.97 0.24 35.88
CA TRP A 168 33.29 0.21 34.59
C TRP A 168 32.55 -1.11 34.38
N ALA A 169 33.16 -2.26 34.65
CA ALA A 169 32.49 -3.54 34.49
C ALA A 169 31.27 -3.70 35.41
N LYS A 170 31.37 -3.21 36.66
CA LYS A 170 30.25 -3.28 37.62
C LYS A 170 29.08 -2.37 37.25
N ALA A 171 29.32 -1.29 36.52
CA ALA A 171 28.31 -0.31 36.12
C ALA A 171 27.85 -0.47 34.67
N GLU A 172 28.76 -0.24 33.72
CA GLU A 172 28.47 -0.11 32.29
C GLU A 172 28.30 -1.46 31.60
N LEU A 173 29.16 -2.44 31.86
CA LEU A 173 29.01 -3.79 31.28
C LEU A 173 27.67 -4.43 31.70
N LYS A 174 27.28 -4.23 32.97
CA LYS A 174 25.97 -4.62 33.49
C LYS A 174 24.83 -3.95 32.70
N TYR A 175 24.92 -2.64 32.49
CA TYR A 175 23.94 -1.87 31.73
C TYR A 175 23.84 -2.31 30.25
N PHE A 176 24.97 -2.64 29.61
CA PHE A 176 24.97 -3.11 28.23
C PHE A 176 24.24 -4.45 28.08
N ILE A 177 24.48 -5.40 28.97
CA ILE A 177 23.76 -6.69 28.96
C ILE A 177 22.26 -6.47 29.13
N ASP A 178 21.84 -5.57 30.02
CA ASP A 178 20.42 -5.23 30.19
C ASP A 178 19.82 -4.60 28.92
N ARG A 179 20.55 -3.68 28.28
CA ARG A 179 20.11 -3.05 27.03
C ARG A 179 19.97 -4.07 25.90
N GLU A 180 20.91 -5.00 25.78
CA GLU A 180 20.87 -6.06 24.77
C GLU A 180 19.70 -7.01 24.99
N TRP A 181 19.39 -7.36 26.25
CA TRP A 181 18.19 -8.11 26.58
C TRP A 181 16.92 -7.39 26.12
N HIS A 182 16.76 -6.12 26.49
CA HIS A 182 15.58 -5.34 26.11
C HIS A 182 15.44 -5.20 24.59
N ASN A 183 16.55 -5.00 23.89
CA ASN A 183 16.54 -4.95 22.42
C ASN A 183 16.15 -6.31 21.82
N TRP A 184 16.68 -7.41 22.33
CA TRP A 184 16.33 -8.75 21.86
C TRP A 184 14.84 -9.06 22.08
N VAL A 185 14.29 -8.76 23.27
CA VAL A 185 12.85 -8.90 23.55
C VAL A 185 12.02 -8.05 22.61
N TYR A 186 12.39 -6.77 22.43
CA TYR A 186 11.67 -5.86 21.54
C TYR A 186 11.65 -6.38 20.09
N GLN A 187 12.79 -6.83 19.56
CA GLN A 187 12.87 -7.38 18.21
C GLN A 187 11.97 -8.61 18.04
N ASN A 188 11.93 -9.49 19.04
CA ASN A 188 11.05 -10.66 19.02
C ASN A 188 9.56 -10.26 19.08
N GLU A 189 9.20 -9.26 19.89
CA GLU A 189 7.83 -8.74 19.96
C GLU A 189 7.39 -8.10 18.64
N GLN A 190 8.26 -7.33 18.00
CA GLN A 190 7.99 -6.76 16.68
C GLN A 190 7.80 -7.86 15.63
N HIS A 191 8.67 -8.87 15.63
CA HIS A 191 8.54 -10.02 14.74
C HIS A 191 7.21 -10.76 14.95
N LEU A 192 6.87 -11.07 16.20
CA LEU A 192 5.63 -11.76 16.57
C LEU A 192 4.39 -10.96 16.12
N ASN A 193 4.35 -9.66 16.43
CA ASN A 193 3.25 -8.77 16.04
C ASN A 193 3.08 -8.68 14.52
N ASN A 194 4.18 -8.47 13.79
CA ASN A 194 4.16 -8.37 12.34
C ASN A 194 3.67 -9.67 11.71
N TRP A 195 4.20 -10.81 12.15
CA TRP A 195 3.79 -12.12 11.63
C TRP A 195 2.30 -12.39 11.84
N ILE A 196 1.77 -12.18 13.05
CA ILE A 196 0.35 -12.44 13.34
C ILE A 196 -0.56 -11.45 12.61
N THR A 197 -0.18 -10.17 12.55
CA THR A 197 -0.95 -9.15 11.83
C THR A 197 -1.01 -9.47 10.33
N ASN A 198 0.07 -9.98 9.76
CA ASN A 198 0.13 -10.42 8.37
C ASN A 198 -0.77 -11.64 8.14
N GLU A 199 -0.68 -12.68 8.97
CA GLU A 199 -1.53 -13.87 8.86
C GLU A 199 -3.02 -13.50 8.94
N TRP A 200 -3.39 -12.63 9.88
CA TRP A 200 -4.77 -12.11 9.99
C TRP A 200 -5.19 -11.35 8.73
N SER A 201 -4.30 -10.51 8.19
CA SER A 201 -4.57 -9.70 7.00
C SER A 201 -4.73 -10.56 5.75
N GLU A 202 -3.84 -11.53 5.55
CA GLU A 202 -3.92 -12.48 4.44
C GLU A 202 -5.20 -13.31 4.53
N TRP A 203 -5.51 -13.85 5.70
CA TRP A 203 -6.70 -14.66 5.92
C TRP A 203 -7.98 -13.86 5.64
N LYS A 204 -8.16 -12.68 6.24
CA LYS A 204 -9.39 -11.88 6.03
C LYS A 204 -9.53 -11.44 4.57
N ASN A 205 -8.42 -11.08 3.90
CA ASN A 205 -8.42 -10.70 2.49
C ASN A 205 -8.81 -11.88 1.59
N HIS A 206 -8.28 -13.07 1.87
CA HIS A 206 -8.63 -14.28 1.14
C HIS A 206 -10.13 -14.61 1.27
N ILE A 207 -10.65 -14.54 2.50
CA ILE A 207 -12.05 -14.85 2.82
C ILE A 207 -13.02 -13.90 2.10
N ILE A 208 -12.80 -12.58 2.19
CA ILE A 208 -13.68 -11.62 1.52
C ILE A 208 -13.51 -11.67 0.00
N ALA A 209 -12.31 -11.91 -0.52
CA ALA A 209 -12.09 -12.10 -1.96
C ALA A 209 -12.88 -13.30 -2.49
N ALA A 210 -12.90 -14.42 -1.78
CA ALA A 210 -13.69 -15.61 -2.14
C ALA A 210 -15.20 -15.30 -2.19
N TRP A 211 -15.71 -14.45 -1.30
CA TRP A 211 -17.10 -13.98 -1.38
C TRP A 211 -17.35 -13.08 -2.60
N LEU A 212 -16.50 -12.08 -2.80
CA LEU A 212 -16.66 -11.07 -3.86
C LEU A 212 -16.51 -11.65 -5.27
N THR A 213 -15.73 -12.72 -5.42
CA THR A 213 -15.46 -13.40 -6.70
C THR A 213 -16.51 -14.43 -7.10
N LYS A 214 -17.59 -14.60 -6.33
CA LYS A 214 -18.69 -15.48 -6.73
C LYS A 214 -19.27 -15.06 -8.08
N ASN A 215 -19.43 -16.04 -8.99
CA ASN A 215 -19.88 -15.82 -10.38
C ASN A 215 -21.12 -14.92 -10.50
N TRP A 216 -22.13 -15.12 -9.64
CA TRP A 216 -23.35 -14.32 -9.68
C TRP A 216 -23.11 -12.87 -9.22
N LYS A 217 -22.20 -12.61 -8.28
CA LYS A 217 -21.83 -11.24 -7.87
C LYS A 217 -21.07 -10.53 -8.98
N LEU A 218 -20.09 -11.20 -9.59
CA LEU A 218 -19.33 -10.65 -10.72
C LEU A 218 -20.25 -10.31 -11.89
N SER A 219 -21.18 -11.21 -12.23
CA SER A 219 -22.15 -11.01 -13.31
C SER A 219 -23.09 -9.84 -13.02
N GLU A 220 -23.56 -9.72 -11.77
CA GLU A 220 -24.45 -8.63 -11.35
C GLU A 220 -23.72 -7.28 -11.28
N ASN A 221 -22.48 -7.24 -10.78
CA ASN A 221 -21.67 -6.03 -10.78
C ASN A 221 -21.40 -5.56 -12.22
N ALA A 222 -20.99 -6.47 -13.11
CA ALA A 222 -20.81 -6.17 -14.53
C ALA A 222 -22.11 -5.71 -15.20
N TYR A 223 -23.25 -6.26 -14.81
CA TYR A 223 -24.56 -5.80 -15.27
C TYR A 223 -24.81 -4.35 -14.87
N TRP A 224 -24.63 -3.99 -13.59
CA TRP A 224 -24.86 -2.63 -13.11
C TRP A 224 -23.87 -1.62 -13.66
N GLU A 225 -22.60 -1.98 -13.83
CA GLU A 225 -21.60 -1.16 -14.52
C GLU A 225 -22.00 -0.87 -15.98
N LYS A 226 -22.43 -1.90 -16.71
CA LYS A 226 -22.94 -1.73 -18.08
C LYS A 226 -24.17 -0.85 -18.09
N MET A 227 -25.09 -1.01 -17.14
CA MET A 227 -26.31 -0.21 -17.05
C MET A 227 -26.02 1.25 -16.73
N ALA A 228 -25.04 1.55 -15.88
CA ALA A 228 -24.64 2.92 -15.54
C ALA A 228 -24.11 3.71 -16.75
N LYS A 229 -23.48 3.03 -17.71
CA LYS A 229 -22.94 3.64 -18.93
C LYS A 229 -24.00 3.96 -20.00
N LYS A 230 -25.21 3.40 -19.88
CA LYS A 230 -26.24 3.54 -20.91
C LYS A 230 -27.12 4.77 -20.67
N LYS A 231 -27.23 5.63 -21.69
CA LYS A 231 -28.19 6.74 -21.73
C LYS A 231 -29.57 6.18 -22.09
N TRP A 232 -30.46 5.93 -21.12
CA TRP A 232 -31.78 5.29 -21.37
C TRP A 232 -33.03 6.14 -21.06
N VAL A 233 -34.14 5.68 -21.63
CA VAL A 233 -35.51 6.25 -21.69
C VAL A 233 -36.19 6.32 -20.31
N LYS A 234 -36.93 7.42 -20.06
CA LYS A 234 -37.68 7.72 -18.82
C LYS A 234 -38.60 6.58 -18.32
N SER A 235 -39.08 5.70 -19.20
CA SER A 235 -40.07 4.65 -18.87
C SER A 235 -39.52 3.49 -18.04
N LEU A 236 -38.32 2.98 -18.36
CA LEU A 236 -37.66 1.91 -17.60
C LEU A 236 -36.94 2.42 -16.34
N PHE A 237 -36.72 3.73 -16.27
CA PHE A 237 -35.96 4.38 -15.21
C PHE A 237 -36.48 4.02 -13.82
N ARG A 238 -37.81 3.92 -13.62
CA ARG A 238 -38.39 3.63 -12.30
C ARG A 238 -38.08 2.22 -11.79
N VAL A 239 -38.23 1.19 -12.63
CA VAL A 239 -37.99 -0.21 -12.24
C VAL A 239 -36.49 -0.46 -12.06
N VAL A 240 -35.69 0.00 -13.02
CA VAL A 240 -34.23 -0.14 -13.00
C VAL A 240 -33.65 0.58 -11.76
N ARG A 241 -34.07 1.83 -11.51
CA ARG A 241 -33.62 2.59 -10.33
C ARG A 241 -34.00 1.91 -9.02
N LYS A 242 -35.21 1.35 -8.92
CA LYS A 242 -35.63 0.63 -7.71
C LYS A 242 -34.76 -0.58 -7.42
N ASN A 243 -34.48 -1.40 -8.43
CA ASN A 243 -33.63 -2.59 -8.25
C ASN A 243 -32.16 -2.22 -8.05
N TRP A 244 -31.70 -1.13 -8.68
CA TRP A 244 -30.35 -0.59 -8.46
C TRP A 244 -30.15 -0.12 -7.02
N LEU A 245 -31.13 0.61 -6.46
CA LEU A 245 -31.10 1.03 -5.05
C LEU A 245 -31.03 -0.18 -4.12
N LYS A 246 -31.87 -1.21 -4.35
CA LYS A 246 -31.83 -2.46 -3.57
C LYS A 246 -30.48 -3.18 -3.64
N TRP A 247 -29.89 -3.24 -4.83
CA TRP A 247 -28.56 -3.82 -5.02
C TRP A 247 -27.51 -3.05 -4.22
N LYS A 248 -27.54 -1.71 -4.29
CA LYS A 248 -26.63 -0.84 -3.54
C LYS A 248 -26.81 -0.99 -2.02
N GLU A 249 -28.03 -0.91 -1.53
CA GLU A 249 -28.37 -1.13 -0.12
C GLU A 249 -27.90 -2.49 0.39
N ARG A 250 -27.96 -3.54 -0.44
CA ARG A 250 -27.42 -4.85 -0.08
C ARG A 250 -25.90 -4.82 0.01
N ILE A 251 -25.20 -4.28 -0.97
CA ILE A 251 -23.73 -4.23 -0.94
C ILE A 251 -23.25 -3.44 0.27
N ASP A 252 -23.86 -2.28 0.53
CA ASP A 252 -23.49 -1.43 1.66
C ASP A 252 -23.70 -2.17 2.99
N ARG A 253 -24.84 -2.86 3.14
CA ARG A 253 -25.11 -3.69 4.32
C ARG A 253 -24.13 -4.86 4.49
N GLU A 254 -23.84 -5.59 3.41
CA GLU A 254 -22.88 -6.71 3.45
C GLU A 254 -21.49 -6.21 3.84
N PHE A 255 -21.05 -5.10 3.25
CA PHE A 255 -19.77 -4.47 3.58
C PHE A 255 -19.70 -4.05 5.04
N GLN A 256 -20.73 -3.38 5.55
CA GLN A 256 -20.79 -2.95 6.95
C GLN A 256 -20.76 -4.15 7.91
N GLN A 257 -21.56 -5.19 7.64
CA GLN A 257 -21.58 -6.39 8.47
C GLN A 257 -20.24 -7.12 8.49
N TRP A 258 -19.55 -7.17 7.35
CA TRP A 258 -18.19 -7.70 7.27
C TRP A 258 -17.20 -6.85 8.07
N ASP A 259 -17.23 -5.54 7.90
CA ASP A 259 -16.31 -4.62 8.57
C ASP A 259 -16.47 -4.66 10.09
N GLU A 260 -17.71 -4.60 10.59
CA GLU A 260 -18.04 -4.75 12.00
C GLU A 260 -17.54 -6.09 12.56
N TRP A 261 -17.72 -7.18 11.82
CA TRP A 261 -17.23 -8.49 12.21
C TRP A 261 -15.69 -8.54 12.28
N VAL A 262 -14.99 -7.97 11.29
CA VAL A 262 -13.51 -7.89 11.26
C VAL A 262 -12.99 -7.06 12.43
N VAL A 263 -13.54 -5.86 12.63
CA VAL A 263 -13.14 -4.95 13.72
C VAL A 263 -13.37 -5.61 15.09
N GLY A 264 -14.49 -6.32 15.25
CA GLY A 264 -14.80 -7.07 16.47
C GLY A 264 -13.75 -8.12 16.83
N LYS A 265 -13.00 -8.65 15.86
CA LYS A 265 -11.97 -9.68 16.08
C LYS A 265 -10.54 -9.13 15.99
N GLN A 266 -10.33 -7.96 15.37
CA GLN A 266 -9.02 -7.37 15.07
C GLN A 266 -8.10 -7.26 16.30
N HIS A 267 -8.66 -6.90 17.46
CA HIS A 267 -7.90 -6.71 18.71
C HIS A 267 -7.15 -7.97 19.16
N LEU A 268 -7.67 -9.17 18.84
CA LEU A 268 -7.04 -10.45 19.18
C LEU A 268 -5.68 -10.66 18.47
N TYR A 269 -5.42 -9.90 17.42
CA TYR A 269 -4.28 -10.07 16.53
C TYR A 269 -3.31 -8.88 16.53
N THR A 270 -3.65 -7.75 17.16
CA THR A 270 -2.86 -6.50 17.13
C THR A 270 -2.00 -6.27 18.39
N ASN A 271 -2.37 -6.86 19.54
CA ASN A 271 -1.68 -6.64 20.83
C ASN A 271 -0.91 -7.88 21.33
N ASN A 272 -0.11 -8.54 20.49
CA ASN A 272 0.52 -9.82 20.89
C ASN A 272 1.64 -9.67 21.92
N HIS A 273 2.12 -8.45 22.18
CA HIS A 273 3.07 -8.17 23.26
C HIS A 273 2.46 -8.34 24.67
N GLU A 274 1.12 -8.30 24.78
CA GLU A 274 0.34 -8.52 26.01
C GLU A 274 -0.07 -10.00 26.19
N TRP A 275 0.37 -10.90 25.30
CA TRP A 275 0.07 -12.31 25.41
C TRP A 275 0.65 -12.91 26.69
N ASP A 276 -0.21 -13.36 27.60
CA ASP A 276 0.14 -13.82 28.95
C ASP A 276 1.33 -14.79 29.01
N ALA A 277 1.37 -15.78 28.11
CA ALA A 277 2.45 -16.77 28.11
C ALA A 277 3.80 -16.15 27.74
N TRP A 278 3.82 -15.22 26.78
CA TRP A 278 5.01 -14.46 26.44
C TRP A 278 5.42 -13.48 27.55
N VAL A 279 4.46 -12.80 28.17
CA VAL A 279 4.70 -11.90 29.31
C VAL A 279 5.31 -12.64 30.48
N LYS A 280 4.78 -13.83 30.80
CA LYS A 280 5.34 -14.71 31.82
C LYS A 280 6.74 -15.15 31.44
N TRP A 281 6.91 -15.67 30.23
CA TRP A 281 8.21 -16.17 29.74
C TRP A 281 9.30 -15.10 29.81
N LYS A 282 9.04 -13.88 29.33
CA LYS A 282 10.05 -12.80 29.34
C LYS A 282 10.36 -12.33 30.76
N THR A 283 9.39 -12.36 31.66
CA THR A 283 9.59 -12.03 33.08
C THR A 283 10.48 -13.07 33.76
N ASP A 284 10.17 -14.35 33.57
CA ASP A 284 10.94 -15.47 34.13
C ASP A 284 12.38 -15.48 33.58
N LYS A 285 12.54 -15.29 32.26
CA LYS A 285 13.86 -15.22 31.63
C LYS A 285 14.65 -13.99 32.05
N TYR A 286 14.01 -12.84 32.25
CA TYR A 286 14.72 -11.65 32.74
C TYR A 286 15.28 -11.86 34.15
N ALA A 287 14.59 -12.62 35.02
CA ALA A 287 15.14 -12.99 36.32
C ALA A 287 16.45 -13.79 36.17
N LEU A 288 16.50 -14.75 35.23
CA LEU A 288 17.72 -15.50 34.93
C LEU A 288 18.81 -14.60 34.34
N VAL A 289 18.47 -13.68 33.45
CA VAL A 289 19.42 -12.69 32.89
C VAL A 289 20.07 -11.86 34.00
N LYS A 290 19.30 -11.47 35.03
CA LYS A 290 19.87 -10.71 36.16
C LYS A 290 20.97 -11.49 36.90
N GLU A 291 20.78 -12.79 37.07
CA GLU A 291 21.75 -13.68 37.73
C GLU A 291 22.96 -13.97 36.84
N VAL A 292 22.73 -14.32 35.57
CA VAL A 292 23.82 -14.55 34.58
C VAL A 292 24.68 -13.31 34.44
N ARG A 293 24.07 -12.13 34.30
CA ARG A 293 24.78 -10.85 34.24
C ARG A 293 25.63 -10.62 35.49
N LYS A 294 25.14 -10.97 36.68
CA LYS A 294 25.90 -10.81 37.93
C LYS A 294 27.08 -11.78 37.99
N SER A 295 26.90 -13.05 37.62
CA SER A 295 27.99 -14.02 37.60
C SER A 295 29.03 -13.65 36.55
N PHE A 296 28.59 -13.26 35.35
CA PHE A 296 29.44 -12.86 34.24
C PHE A 296 30.33 -11.67 34.61
N VAL A 297 29.75 -10.58 35.11
CA VAL A 297 30.53 -9.40 35.55
C VAL A 297 31.51 -9.75 36.66
N THR A 298 31.12 -10.63 37.60
CA THR A 298 32.00 -11.06 38.69
C THR A 298 33.19 -11.88 38.17
N LYS A 299 32.93 -12.82 37.25
CA LYS A 299 33.95 -13.62 36.55
C LYS A 299 34.90 -12.71 35.79
N TRP A 300 34.36 -11.84 34.95
CA TRP A 300 35.10 -10.89 34.11
C TRP A 300 36.05 -10.01 34.93
N VAL A 301 35.57 -9.52 36.10
CA VAL A 301 36.37 -8.73 37.03
C VAL A 301 37.47 -9.55 37.70
N THR A 302 37.13 -10.75 38.20
CA THR A 302 38.06 -11.62 38.93
C THR A 302 39.22 -12.09 38.05
N GLU A 303 38.90 -12.47 36.81
CA GLU A 303 39.87 -12.94 35.82
C GLU A 303 40.64 -11.81 35.14
N LYS A 304 40.30 -10.55 35.44
CA LYS A 304 40.92 -9.36 34.84
C LYS A 304 40.85 -9.36 33.31
N GLN A 305 39.70 -9.74 32.75
CA GLN A 305 39.53 -10.00 31.32
C GLN A 305 39.83 -8.80 30.41
N TRP A 306 39.81 -7.57 30.95
CA TRP A 306 40.30 -6.39 30.24
C TRP A 306 41.75 -6.50 29.76
N ARG A 307 42.58 -7.33 30.38
CA ARG A 307 43.97 -7.56 29.96
C ARG A 307 44.03 -8.22 28.58
N ALA A 308 43.27 -9.31 28.41
CA ALA A 308 43.15 -10.01 27.13
C ALA A 308 42.59 -9.07 26.06
N TRP A 309 41.54 -8.31 26.39
CA TRP A 309 40.97 -7.30 25.51
C TRP A 309 41.96 -6.23 25.03
N VAL A 310 42.76 -5.68 25.94
CA VAL A 310 43.77 -4.66 25.60
C VAL A 310 44.86 -5.24 24.69
N GLU A 311 45.28 -6.47 24.96
CA GLU A 311 46.30 -7.17 24.17
C GLU A 311 45.80 -7.53 22.76
N GLU A 312 44.63 -8.15 22.65
CA GLU A 312 43.99 -8.50 21.37
C GLU A 312 43.76 -7.26 20.50
N ARG A 313 43.33 -6.16 21.12
CA ARG A 313 43.21 -4.86 20.45
C ARG A 313 44.56 -4.36 19.95
N HIS A 314 45.61 -4.40 20.79
CA HIS A 314 46.94 -3.95 20.37
C HIS A 314 47.40 -4.73 19.14
N ASN A 315 47.24 -6.05 19.16
CA ASN A 315 47.60 -6.93 18.06
C ASN A 315 46.83 -6.60 16.77
N LEU A 316 45.52 -6.36 16.85
CA LEU A 316 44.71 -5.98 15.69
C LEU A 316 45.11 -4.62 15.11
N ILE A 317 45.36 -3.61 15.95
CA ILE A 317 45.81 -2.29 15.48
C ILE A 317 47.18 -2.40 14.80
N GLN A 318 48.09 -3.22 15.32
CA GLN A 318 49.39 -3.45 14.68
C GLN A 318 49.20 -4.13 13.32
N GLN A 319 48.39 -5.18 13.24
CA GLN A 319 48.09 -5.86 11.97
C GLN A 319 47.46 -4.93 10.93
N GLU A 320 46.54 -4.05 11.33
CA GLU A 320 45.93 -3.05 10.45
C GLU A 320 46.96 -2.01 9.97
N LYS A 321 47.86 -1.54 10.84
CA LYS A 321 48.96 -0.64 10.45
C LYS A 321 49.93 -1.29 9.46
N TYR A 322 50.29 -2.56 9.70
CA TYR A 322 51.10 -3.35 8.77
C TYR A 322 50.41 -3.50 7.41
N ARG A 323 49.10 -3.77 7.40
CA ARG A 323 48.30 -3.88 6.16
C ARG A 323 48.17 -2.56 5.39
N MET A 324 48.13 -1.43 6.09
CA MET A 324 48.02 -0.09 5.49
C MET A 324 49.38 0.55 5.13
N GLY A 325 50.51 -0.12 5.39
CA GLY A 325 51.84 0.38 5.05
C GLY A 325 52.31 1.60 5.87
N ILE A 326 51.70 1.85 7.04
CA ILE A 326 52.03 3.00 7.88
C ILE A 326 53.13 2.58 8.87
N TRP A 327 54.41 2.78 8.51
CA TRP A 327 55.54 2.68 9.44
C TRP A 327 55.93 4.05 9.99
N GLY A 328 56.21 4.10 11.29
CA GLY A 328 56.97 5.15 11.96
C GLY A 328 57.84 4.50 13.03
N ASP A 329 59.16 4.57 12.85
CA ASP A 329 60.16 3.98 13.76
C ASP A 329 60.13 4.64 15.15
N PRO A 330 60.10 3.87 16.26
CA PRO A 330 60.46 4.38 17.57
C PRO A 330 61.98 4.34 17.73
N GLN A 331 62.63 5.50 17.68
CA GLN A 331 64.07 5.62 17.90
C GLN A 331 64.52 5.04 19.25
N MET A 332 65.50 4.14 19.21
CA MET A 332 66.36 3.83 20.35
C MET A 332 67.43 4.91 20.53
N GLY A 333 67.31 5.65 21.62
CA GLY A 333 68.36 5.94 22.61
C GLY A 333 69.79 6.31 22.16
N ARG A 334 70.08 7.61 22.24
CA ARG A 334 71.27 8.25 22.87
C ARG A 334 72.63 7.53 22.80
N THR A 335 73.57 8.16 22.08
CA THR A 335 74.94 8.39 22.58
C THR A 335 75.36 9.83 22.31
N VAL A 336 75.71 10.54 23.39
CA VAL A 336 76.28 11.90 23.42
C VAL A 336 77.79 11.81 23.17
N PRO A 337 78.40 12.68 22.35
CA PRO A 337 79.86 12.71 22.22
C PRO A 337 80.46 13.61 23.32
N THR A 338 81.24 13.02 24.23
CA THR A 338 82.14 13.76 25.14
C THR A 338 83.56 13.75 24.56
N TRP A 339 84.05 14.95 24.22
CA TRP A 339 85.46 15.23 24.01
C TRP A 339 86.15 15.45 25.36
N GLY A 340 87.36 14.90 25.54
CA GLY A 340 88.28 15.37 26.58
C GLY A 340 89.30 14.33 27.08
N GLY A 341 90.57 14.55 26.71
CA GLY A 341 91.72 14.27 27.58
C GLY A 341 92.47 12.96 27.34
N GLY A 342 93.65 13.05 26.71
CA GLY A 342 94.76 12.12 26.98
C GLY A 342 95.26 12.28 28.43
N PRO A 343 96.13 11.38 28.94
CA PRO A 343 97.54 11.45 28.52
C PRO A 343 98.31 10.10 28.42
N SER A 344 99.36 10.15 27.61
CA SER A 344 100.72 9.60 27.79
C SER A 344 101.03 8.11 28.05
N THR A 345 102.19 7.73 27.48
CA THR A 345 103.06 6.54 27.68
C THR A 345 102.52 5.22 27.13
N VAL A 346 103.21 4.48 26.25
CA VAL A 346 104.66 4.26 26.03
C VAL A 346 105.04 4.42 24.56
#